data_AF-A0A2J8J4I9-F1
#
_entry.id   AF-A0A2J8J4I9-F1
#
_cell.length_a   1.000
_cell.length_b   1.000
_cell.length_c   1.000
_cell.angle_alpha   90.00
_cell.angle_beta   90.00
_cell.angle_gamma   90.00
#
_symmetry.space_group_name_H-M   'P 1'
#
loop_
_entity.id
_entity.type
_entity.pdbx_description
1 polymer ?
#
loop_
_entity_poly.entity_id
_entity_poly.type
_entity_poly.pdbx_seq_one_letter_code
_entity_poly.pdbx_strand_id
1 'polypeptide(L)' 'MEAVRVNPLHVDSTWLLLQRIRAESGTKGLFAGFLPRIIKAAPSCAIMISTYEFGKSFFQRLNQDRLLGG' A
#
# COMPACT_ATOMS: atom_id res chain seq x y z
N MET A 1 -21.12 9.68 8.73
CA MET A 1 -20.67 8.98 7.52
C MET A 1 -21.90 8.66 6.70
N GLU A 2 -22.26 9.56 5.77
CA GLU A 2 -23.40 9.34 4.88
C GLU A 2 -23.07 8.19 3.92
N ALA A 3 -23.84 7.11 4.03
CA ALA A 3 -23.84 6.06 3.03
C ALA A 3 -24.47 6.62 1.75
N VAL A 4 -23.63 6.94 0.76
CA VAL A 4 -24.07 7.23 -0.61
C VAL A 4 -24.93 6.05 -1.06
N ARG A 5 -26.24 6.25 -1.12
CA ARG A 5 -27.22 5.31 -1.66
C ARG A 5 -26.97 5.17 -3.15
N VAL A 6 -26.09 4.23 -3.53
CA VAL A 6 -25.92 3.82 -4.92
C VAL A 6 -27.17 3.06 -5.36
N ASN A 7 -28.09 3.79 -5.97
CA ASN A 7 -29.20 3.19 -6.72
C ASN A 7 -28.59 2.48 -7.94
N PRO A 8 -28.92 1.21 -8.25
CA PRO A 8 -28.33 0.51 -9.39
C PRO A 8 -28.95 1.05 -10.68
N LEU A 9 -28.35 2.10 -11.22
CA LEU A 9 -28.60 2.58 -12.57
C LEU A 9 -27.73 1.73 -13.50
N HIS A 10 -28.37 1.17 -14.52
CA HIS A 10 -27.82 0.45 -15.67
C HIS A 10 -26.33 0.75 -15.95
N VAL A 11 -25.49 -0.30 -15.98
CA VAL A 11 -24.03 -0.16 -16.09
C VAL A 11 -23.59 0.28 -17.50
N ASP A 12 -23.68 1.57 -17.76
CA ASP A 12 -22.93 2.18 -18.84
C ASP A 12 -21.43 1.99 -18.58
N SER A 13 -20.69 1.58 -19.62
CA SER A 13 -19.25 1.23 -19.63
C SER A 13 -18.41 1.85 -18.51
N THR A 14 -17.48 1.09 -17.91
CA THR A 14 -16.53 1.53 -16.86
C THR A 14 -15.90 2.90 -17.13
N TRP A 15 -15.71 3.24 -18.40
CA TRP A 15 -15.24 4.54 -18.86
C TRP A 15 -16.12 5.73 -18.46
N LEU A 16 -17.45 5.61 -18.59
CA LEU A 16 -18.40 6.65 -18.23
C LEU A 16 -18.45 6.86 -16.72
N LEU A 17 -18.31 5.78 -15.95
CA LEU A 17 -18.17 5.86 -14.50
C LEU A 17 -16.90 6.63 -14.10
N LEU A 18 -15.76 6.34 -14.72
CA LEU A 18 -14.50 7.05 -14.48
C LEU A 18 -14.60 8.54 -14.84
N GLN A 19 -15.21 8.87 -15.98
CA GLN A 19 -15.45 10.26 -16.39
C GLN A 19 -16.36 11.00 -15.40
N ARG A 20 -17.42 10.35 -14.91
CA ARG A 20 -18.33 10.92 -13.92
C ARG A 20 -17.64 11.19 -12.58
N ILE A 21 -16.88 10.23 -12.06
CA ILE A 21 -16.10 10.40 -10.82
C ILE A 21 -15.09 11.56 -10.97
N ARG A 22 -14.45 11.67 -12.14
CA ARG A 22 -13.53 12.77 -12.45
C ARG A 22 -14.23 14.13 -12.46
N ALA A 23 -15.46 14.21 -12.97
CA ALA A 23 -16.25 15.45 -13.01
C ALA A 23 -16.78 15.85 -11.63
N GLU A 24 -17.24 14.90 -10.81
CA GLU A 24 -17.85 15.16 -9.50
C GLU A 24 -16.83 15.37 -8.37
N SER A 25 -15.76 14.56 -8.34
CA SER A 25 -14.77 14.52 -7.24
C SER A 25 -13.35 14.88 -7.68
N GLY A 26 -13.16 15.27 -8.94
CA GLY A 26 -11.85 15.56 -9.51
C GLY A 26 -10.94 14.33 -9.62
N THR A 27 -9.67 14.57 -9.96
CA THR A 27 -8.64 13.52 -9.99
C THR A 27 -8.37 12.95 -8.61
N LYS A 28 -8.58 13.72 -7.53
CA LYS A 28 -8.43 13.25 -6.14
C LYS A 28 -9.45 12.18 -5.76
N GLY A 29 -10.68 12.25 -6.27
CA GLY A 29 -11.72 11.24 -6.04
C GLY A 29 -11.36 9.86 -6.60
N LEU A 30 -10.68 9.82 -7.75
CA LEU A 30 -10.18 8.58 -8.37
C LEU A 30 -9.10 7.90 -7.51
N PHE A 31 -8.28 8.68 -6.80
CA PHE A 31 -7.18 8.17 -5.97
C PHE A 31 -7.48 8.19 -4.46
N ALA A 32 -8.67 8.62 -4.05
CA ALA A 32 -9.07 8.69 -2.64
C ALA A 32 -9.00 7.32 -1.94
N GLY A 33 -9.20 6.22 -2.66
CA GLY A 33 -9.06 4.85 -2.15
C GLY A 33 -7.64 4.27 -2.23
N PHE A 34 -6.76 4.89 -3.01
CA PHE A 34 -5.38 4.40 -3.19
C PHE A 34 -4.49 4.78 -2.01
N LEU A 35 -4.63 6.01 -1.50
CA LEU A 35 -3.90 6.48 -0.33
C LEU A 35 -4.13 5.62 0.93
N PRO A 36 -5.38 5.30 1.36
CA PRO A 36 -5.61 4.42 2.52
C PRO A 36 -5.12 2.98 2.28
N ARG A 37 -5.09 2.50 1.03
CA ARG A 37 -4.50 1.20 0.67
C ARG A 37 -3.00 1.19 0.91
N ILE A 38 -2.28 2.24 0.50
CA ILE A 38 -0.83 2.37 0.74
C ILE A 38 -0.54 2.47 2.24
N ILE A 39 -1.28 3.30 2.97
CA ILE A 39 -1.08 3.52 4.41
C ILE A 39 -1.14 2.19 5.18
N LYS A 40 -2.04 1.27 4.80
CA LYS A 40 -2.14 -0.05 5.43
C LYS A 40 -1.10 -1.07 4.94
N ALA A 41 -0.59 -0.92 3.72
CA ALA A 41 0.44 -1.81 3.16
C ALA A 41 1.86 -1.47 3.66
N ALA A 42 2.10 -0.19 3.96
CA ALA A 42 3.39 0.31 4.40
C ALA A 42 3.99 -0.42 5.63
N PRO A 43 3.22 -0.78 6.68
CA PRO A 43 3.76 -1.48 7.85
C PRO A 43 4.35 -2.85 7.48
N SER A 44 3.67 -3.65 6.66
CA SER A 44 4.17 -4.96 6.24
C SER A 44 5.44 -4.83 5.39
N CYS A 45 5.46 -3.86 4.46
CA CYS A 45 6.65 -3.59 3.66
C CYS A 45 7.83 -3.13 4.53
N ALA A 46 7.57 -2.27 5.51
CA ALA A 46 8.59 -1.78 6.44
C ALA A 46 9.16 -2.92 7.30
N ILE A 47 8.31 -3.79 7.84
CA ILE A 47 8.73 -4.94 8.65
C ILE A 47 9.57 -5.91 7.81
N MET A 48 9.15 -6.20 6.58
CA MET A 48 9.88 -7.09 5.68
C MET A 48 11.30 -6.59 5.42
N ILE A 49 11.44 -5.32 5.04
CA ILE A 49 12.75 -4.69 4.79
C ILE A 49 13.59 -4.65 6.07
N SER A 50 12.98 -4.24 7.19
CA SER A 50 13.66 -4.19 8.49
C SER A 50 14.18 -5.56 8.94
N THR A 51 13.40 -6.63 8.70
CA THR A 51 13.78 -8.00 9.07
C THR A 51 14.96 -8.49 8.23
N TYR A 52 14.98 -8.15 6.94
CA TYR A 52 16.07 -8.49 6.05
C TYR A 52 17.39 -7.82 6.48
N GLU A 53 17.37 -6.51 6.73
CA GLU A 53 18.55 -5.75 7.18
C GLU A 53 19.06 -6.25 8.53
N PHE A 54 18.14 -6.53 9.46
CA PHE A 54 18.48 -7.06 10.78
C PHE A 54 19.12 -8.46 10.68
N GLY A 55 18.54 -9.35 9.87
CA GLY A 55 19.08 -10.70 9.66
C GLY A 55 20.48 -10.69 9.03
N LYS A 56 20.71 -9.81 8.07
CA LYS A 56 22.02 -9.64 7.43
C LYS A 56 23.08 -9.16 8.44
N SER A 57 22.76 -8.14 9.24
CA SER A 57 23.65 -7.66 10.31
C SER A 57 23.94 -8.75 11.35
N PHE A 58 22.93 -9.53 11.75
CA PHE A 58 23.08 -10.61 12.72
C PHE A 58 24.00 -11.72 12.20
N PHE A 59 23.84 -12.15 10.95
CA PHE A 59 24.69 -13.18 10.36
C PHE A 59 26.13 -12.70 10.12
N GLN A 60 26.31 -11.44 9.71
CA GLN A 60 27.63 -10.84 9.57
C GLN A 60 28.37 -10.73 10.91
N ARG A 61 27.68 -10.34 11.98
CA ARG A 61 28.24 -10.30 13.35
C ARG A 61 28.70 -11.68 13.80
N LEU A 62 27.85 -12.70 13.68
CA LEU A 62 28.20 -14.07 14.07
C LEU A 62 29.37 -14.66 13.28
N ASN A 63 29.46 -14.34 11.99
CA ASN A 63 30.59 -14.78 11.16
C ASN A 63 31.90 -14.07 11.53
N GLN A 64 31.87 -12.78 11.92
CA GLN A 64 33.07 -12.08 12.41
C GLN A 64 33.52 -12.57 13.79
N ASP A 65 32.60 -12.85 14.70
CA ASP A 65 32.93 -13.39 16.03
C ASP A 65 33.60 -14.76 15.94
N ARG A 66 33.17 -15.62 15.00
CA ARG A 66 33.84 -16.90 14.74
C ARG A 66 35.24 -16.76 14.15
N LEU A 67 35.55 -15.67 13.45
CA LEU A 67 36.84 -15.47 12.78
C LEU A 67 37.89 -14.82 13.69
N LEU A 68 37.51 -14.17 14.79
CA LEU A 68 38.42 -13.52 15.75
C LEU A 68 38.73 -14.36 17.00
N GLY A 69 38.05 -15.50 17.18
CA GLY A 69 38.24 -16.42 18.32
C GLY A 69 39.00 -17.71 17.98
N GLY A 70 39.70 -17.77 16.85
CA GLY A 70 40.52 -18.91 16.40
C GLY A 70 42.01 -18.62 16.48
#